data_AF-A0A1M7E1L3-F1
#
_entry.id   AF-A0A1M7E1L3-F1
#
_cell.length_a   1.000
_cell.length_b   1.000
_cell.length_c   1.000
_cell.angle_alpha   90.00
_cell.angle_beta   90.00
_cell.angle_gamma   90.00
#
_symmetry.space_group_name_H-M   'P 1'
#
loop_
_entity.id
_entity.type
_entity.pdbx_description
1 polymer ?
#
loop_
_entity_poly.entity_id
_entity_poly.type
_entity_poly.pdbx_seq_one_letter_code
_entity_poly.pdbx_strand_id
1 'polypeptide(L)'
;MKTVQKIALSIGLIGLLYSCQSTNQVLSKSDKRMEIMNEIANNESMSKEMMAILMNSKSGMMMMQEKEKEMMKDSHAKMMTMMKENPEMMKENHAKMMAMMKENPEMMKGMMSEMMKGMKDNPEMMKSMMAKMMESSKGDDAMMSGMCKEMMDSPEMMKMMEKMKGEKMDMKKMKTMDKKVEKKEDHKAHH
;
A
#
# COMPACT_ATOMS: atom_id res chain seq x y z
N MET A 1 25.67 -58.75 54.93
CA MET A 1 25.33 -57.30 54.94
C MET A 1 25.97 -56.48 53.81
N LYS A 2 27.24 -56.72 53.43
CA LYS A 2 27.95 -55.91 52.42
C LYS A 2 27.40 -56.00 50.98
N THR A 3 26.77 -57.11 50.60
CA THR A 3 26.27 -57.34 49.22
C THR A 3 24.92 -56.68 48.98
N VAL A 4 24.04 -56.68 49.99
CA VAL A 4 22.69 -56.09 49.90
C VAL A 4 22.76 -54.56 49.84
N GLN A 5 23.71 -53.95 50.55
CA GLN A 5 23.92 -52.50 50.55
C GLN A 5 24.40 -51.98 49.18
N LYS A 6 25.19 -52.78 48.45
CA LYS A 6 25.65 -52.44 47.09
C LYS A 6 24.51 -52.51 46.06
N ILE A 7 23.61 -53.49 46.19
CA ILE A 7 22.45 -53.65 45.29
C ILE A 7 21.44 -52.51 45.49
N ALA A 8 21.19 -52.10 46.74
CA ALA A 8 20.31 -50.96 47.05
C ALA A 8 20.87 -49.63 46.49
N LEU A 9 22.17 -49.40 46.59
CA LEU A 9 22.84 -48.22 46.02
C LEU A 9 22.77 -48.17 44.48
N SER A 10 22.87 -49.31 43.80
CA SER A 10 22.76 -49.36 42.33
C SER A 10 21.35 -49.09 41.81
N ILE A 11 20.30 -49.51 42.54
CA ILE A 11 18.90 -49.27 42.15
C ILE A 11 18.52 -47.80 42.39
N GLY A 12 19.05 -47.17 43.45
CA GLY A 12 18.89 -45.73 43.70
C GLY A 12 19.51 -44.86 42.61
N LEU A 13 20.66 -45.26 42.05
CA LEU A 13 21.34 -44.54 40.96
C LEU A 13 20.63 -44.66 39.61
N ILE A 14 19.97 -45.78 39.33
CA ILE A 14 19.19 -45.96 38.09
C ILE A 14 17.87 -45.16 38.13
N GLY A 15 17.26 -45.00 39.32
CA GLY A 15 16.11 -44.12 39.50
C GLY A 15 16.41 -42.63 39.27
N LEU A 16 17.63 -42.20 39.61
CA LEU A 16 18.12 -40.84 39.38
C LEU A 16 18.42 -40.50 37.91
N LEU A 17 18.46 -41.50 37.01
CA LEU A 17 18.64 -41.28 35.57
C LEU A 17 17.31 -41.12 34.80
N TYR A 18 16.16 -41.51 35.39
CA TYR A 18 14.84 -41.27 34.80
C TYR A 18 14.30 -39.85 35.01
N SER A 19 14.89 -39.07 35.91
CA SER A 19 14.55 -37.65 36.12
C SER A 19 15.20 -36.71 35.09
N CYS A 20 16.13 -37.20 34.27
CA CYS A 20 16.58 -36.52 33.06
C CYS A 20 15.59 -36.76 31.90
N GLN A 21 14.30 -36.53 32.13
CA GLN A 21 13.37 -36.33 31.03
C GLN A 21 13.79 -35.03 30.36
N SER A 22 14.47 -35.12 29.22
CA SER A 22 15.03 -33.93 28.55
C SER A 22 13.93 -32.89 28.41
N THR A 23 14.25 -31.62 28.67
CA THR A 23 13.30 -30.51 28.64
C THR A 23 12.48 -30.46 27.33
N ASN A 24 13.06 -30.98 26.23
CA ASN A 24 12.41 -31.13 24.94
C ASN A 24 11.25 -32.15 24.91
N GLN A 25 11.27 -33.21 25.75
CA GLN A 25 10.17 -34.19 25.84
C GLN A 25 9.01 -33.71 26.72
N VAL A 26 9.25 -32.77 27.63
CA VAL A 26 8.21 -32.14 28.46
C VAL A 26 7.43 -31.11 27.63
N LEU A 27 8.14 -30.34 26.78
CA LEU A 27 7.54 -29.32 25.92
C LEU A 27 6.83 -29.90 24.67
N SER A 28 7.08 -31.16 24.31
CA SER A 28 6.42 -31.83 23.19
C SER A 28 5.00 -32.33 23.51
N LYS A 29 4.59 -32.33 24.79
CA LYS A 29 3.24 -32.69 25.22
C LYS A 29 2.39 -31.43 25.40
N SER A 30 1.29 -31.33 24.65
CA SER A 30 0.40 -30.15 24.66
C SER A 30 -0.12 -29.80 26.04
N ASP A 31 -0.54 -30.80 26.82
CA ASP A 31 -1.18 -30.59 28.12
C ASP A 31 -0.18 -30.04 29.14
N LYS A 32 1.04 -30.58 29.14
CA LYS A 32 2.13 -30.09 29.98
C LYS A 32 2.58 -28.68 29.56
N ARG A 33 2.60 -28.39 28.25
CA ARG A 33 2.88 -27.04 27.74
C ARG A 33 1.83 -26.04 28.24
N MET A 34 0.56 -26.43 28.23
CA MET A 34 -0.55 -25.61 28.71
C MET A 34 -0.47 -25.37 30.22
N GLU A 35 -0.16 -26.41 31.01
CA GLU A 35 0.02 -26.31 32.46
C GLU A 35 1.17 -25.35 32.81
N ILE A 36 2.32 -25.47 32.14
CA ILE A 36 3.46 -24.55 32.31
C ILE A 36 3.08 -23.11 31.89
N MET A 37 2.39 -22.93 30.76
CA MET A 37 1.93 -21.60 30.34
C MET A 37 0.96 -20.99 31.36
N ASN A 38 0.06 -21.81 31.94
CA ASN A 38 -0.88 -21.37 32.94
C ASN A 38 -0.17 -20.98 34.25
N GLU A 39 0.83 -21.77 34.69
CA GLU A 39 1.66 -21.43 35.85
C GLU A 39 2.38 -20.10 35.66
N ILE A 40 2.99 -19.89 34.48
CA ILE A 40 3.64 -18.61 34.14
C ILE A 40 2.64 -17.46 34.13
N ALA A 41 1.46 -17.66 33.54
CA ALA A 41 0.42 -16.63 33.45
C ALA A 41 -0.16 -16.24 34.82
N ASN A 42 -0.28 -17.20 35.75
CA ASN A 42 -0.78 -16.95 37.10
C ASN A 42 0.30 -16.42 38.06
N ASN A 43 1.58 -16.46 37.68
CA ASN A 43 2.66 -15.86 38.43
C ASN A 43 3.00 -14.48 37.87
N GLU A 44 2.68 -13.42 38.63
CA GLU A 44 2.89 -12.03 38.19
C GLU A 44 4.36 -11.71 37.84
N SER A 45 5.32 -12.26 38.59
CA SER A 45 6.74 -12.01 38.33
C SER A 45 7.20 -12.70 37.04
N MET A 46 6.83 -13.97 36.86
CA MET A 46 7.23 -14.74 35.68
C MET A 46 6.53 -14.25 34.41
N SER A 47 5.25 -13.90 34.49
CA SER A 47 4.52 -13.30 33.36
C SER A 47 5.12 -11.96 32.93
N LYS A 48 5.53 -11.11 33.87
CA LYS A 48 6.23 -9.84 33.59
C LYS A 48 7.58 -10.09 32.92
N GLU A 49 8.39 -11.01 33.43
CA GLU A 49 9.68 -11.35 32.82
C GLU A 49 9.51 -11.94 31.42
N MET A 50 8.56 -12.86 31.23
CA MET A 50 8.26 -13.45 29.92
C MET A 50 7.81 -12.38 28.92
N MET A 51 6.94 -11.46 29.34
CA MET A 51 6.50 -10.35 28.50
C MET A 51 7.67 -9.40 28.15
N ALA A 52 8.53 -9.09 29.11
CA ALA A 52 9.72 -8.27 28.88
C ALA A 52 10.69 -8.93 27.89
N ILE A 53 10.93 -10.25 28.02
CA ILE A 53 11.76 -11.01 27.09
C ILE A 53 11.14 -11.01 25.69
N LEU A 54 9.83 -11.22 25.57
CA LEU A 54 9.14 -11.19 24.29
C LEU A 54 9.25 -9.81 23.63
N MET A 55 8.97 -8.73 24.37
CA MET A 55 9.08 -7.35 23.86
C MET A 55 10.50 -6.95 23.46
N ASN A 56 11.51 -7.46 24.17
CA ASN A 56 12.91 -7.18 23.86
C ASN A 56 13.48 -8.10 22.76
N SER A 57 12.80 -9.19 22.44
CA SER A 57 13.23 -10.11 21.39
C SER A 57 12.78 -9.64 20.00
N LYS A 58 13.60 -9.88 18.98
CA LYS A 58 13.25 -9.57 17.59
C LYS A 58 11.97 -10.29 17.14
N SER A 59 11.79 -11.54 17.55
CA SER A 59 10.61 -12.35 17.20
C SER A 59 9.34 -11.80 17.84
N GLY A 60 9.39 -11.40 19.12
CA GLY A 60 8.22 -10.79 19.77
C GLY A 60 7.89 -9.40 19.23
N MET A 61 8.90 -8.59 18.87
CA MET A 61 8.67 -7.34 18.13
C MET A 61 7.99 -7.57 16.78
N MET A 62 8.43 -8.56 16.00
CA MET A 62 7.79 -8.90 14.72
C MET A 62 6.35 -9.35 14.92
N MET A 63 6.08 -10.22 15.90
CA MET A 63 4.71 -10.67 16.23
C MET A 63 3.81 -9.50 16.64
N MET A 64 4.33 -8.55 17.44
CA MET A 64 3.57 -7.36 17.82
C MET A 64 3.29 -6.44 16.63
N GLN A 65 4.27 -6.21 15.75
CA GLN A 65 4.08 -5.42 14.53
C GLN A 65 3.09 -6.09 13.56
N GLU A 66 3.12 -7.41 13.45
CA GLU A 66 2.16 -8.16 12.63
C GLU A 66 0.75 -8.04 13.19
N LYS A 67 0.59 -8.24 14.51
CA LYS A 67 -0.70 -8.05 15.19
C LYS A 67 -1.20 -6.60 15.08
N GLU A 68 -0.32 -5.62 15.20
CA GLU A 68 -0.65 -4.22 15.01
C GLU A 68 -1.11 -3.95 13.57
N LYS A 69 -0.39 -4.47 12.57
CA LYS A 69 -0.81 -4.39 11.16
C LYS A 69 -2.16 -5.06 10.91
N GLU A 70 -2.41 -6.20 11.53
CA GLU A 70 -3.69 -6.90 11.45
C GLU A 70 -4.82 -6.08 12.08
N MET A 71 -4.62 -5.59 13.30
CA MET A 71 -5.59 -4.71 13.98
C MET A 71 -5.83 -3.40 13.21
N MET A 72 -4.80 -2.84 12.56
CA MET A 72 -4.95 -1.67 11.70
C MET A 72 -5.79 -1.99 10.46
N LYS A 73 -5.59 -3.16 9.83
CA LYS A 73 -6.40 -3.59 8.68
C LYS A 73 -7.88 -3.75 9.07
N ASP A 74 -8.14 -4.37 10.22
CA ASP A 74 -9.51 -4.56 10.72
C ASP A 74 -10.16 -3.24 11.12
N SER A 75 -9.40 -2.35 11.77
CA SER A 75 -9.88 -1.00 12.11
C SER A 75 -10.16 -0.17 10.87
N HIS A 76 -9.32 -0.26 9.85
CA HIS A 76 -9.52 0.42 8.57
C HIS A 76 -10.75 -0.13 7.83
N ALA A 77 -10.94 -1.46 7.81
CA ALA A 77 -12.13 -2.07 7.24
C ALA A 77 -13.41 -1.64 7.97
N LYS A 78 -13.38 -1.66 9.31
CA LYS A 78 -14.50 -1.21 10.15
C LYS A 78 -14.83 0.27 9.93
N MET A 79 -13.81 1.13 9.84
CA MET A 79 -13.97 2.55 9.52
C MET A 79 -14.59 2.74 8.13
N MET A 80 -14.10 2.03 7.11
CA MET A 80 -14.67 2.03 5.76
C MET A 80 -16.14 1.62 5.76
N THR A 81 -16.51 0.60 6.54
CA THR A 81 -17.90 0.16 6.69
C THR A 81 -18.76 1.25 7.34
N MET A 82 -18.31 1.85 8.44
CA MET A 82 -19.04 2.95 9.10
C MET A 82 -19.22 4.17 8.17
N MET A 83 -18.20 4.50 7.36
CA MET A 83 -18.31 5.58 6.37
C MET A 83 -19.31 5.28 5.25
N LYS A 84 -19.42 4.01 4.84
CA LYS A 84 -20.41 3.57 3.84
C LYS A 84 -21.82 3.55 4.40
N GLU A 85 -21.98 3.12 5.65
CA GLU A 85 -23.27 3.05 6.34
C GLU A 85 -23.79 4.42 6.75
N ASN A 86 -22.90 5.40 6.96
CA ASN A 86 -23.28 6.77 7.28
C ASN A 86 -22.76 7.78 6.24
N PRO A 87 -23.44 7.90 5.08
CA PRO A 87 -23.07 8.86 4.04
C PRO A 87 -23.26 10.31 4.48
N GLU A 88 -24.08 10.59 5.51
CA GLU A 88 -24.23 11.94 6.06
C GLU A 88 -22.96 12.40 6.79
N MET A 89 -22.31 11.51 7.56
CA MET A 89 -21.02 11.79 8.19
C MET A 89 -19.95 12.14 7.15
N MET A 90 -19.94 11.45 6.01
CA MET A 90 -19.04 11.79 4.90
C MET A 90 -19.36 13.16 4.30
N LYS A 91 -20.64 13.47 4.09
CA LYS A 91 -21.08 14.79 3.58
C LYS A 91 -20.71 15.91 4.56
N GLU A 92 -20.93 15.71 5.86
CA GLU A 92 -20.61 16.69 6.90
C GLU A 92 -19.08 16.91 7.01
N ASN A 93 -18.30 15.84 7.07
CA ASN A 93 -16.84 15.94 7.13
C ASN A 93 -16.26 16.57 5.85
N HIS A 94 -16.82 16.24 4.68
CA HIS A 94 -16.43 16.86 3.42
C HIS A 94 -16.79 18.34 3.38
N ALA A 95 -18.00 18.71 3.82
CA ALA A 95 -18.44 20.10 3.91
C ALA A 95 -17.57 20.90 4.91
N LYS A 96 -17.22 20.31 6.05
CA LYS A 96 -16.35 20.91 7.06
C LYS A 96 -14.93 21.11 6.53
N MET A 97 -14.38 20.14 5.80
CA MET A 97 -13.09 20.26 5.13
C MET A 97 -13.12 21.37 4.05
N MET A 98 -14.17 21.42 3.23
CA MET A 98 -14.40 22.49 2.26
C MET A 98 -14.51 23.86 2.93
N ALA A 99 -15.19 23.96 4.08
CA ALA A 99 -15.32 25.21 4.84
C ALA A 99 -13.95 25.68 5.36
N MET A 100 -13.16 24.79 5.97
CA MET A 100 -11.81 25.13 6.41
C MET A 100 -10.90 25.56 5.25
N MET A 101 -11.02 24.93 4.07
CA MET A 101 -10.27 25.34 2.88
C MET A 101 -10.71 26.72 2.37
N LYS A 102 -12.00 27.04 2.42
CA LYS A 102 -12.52 28.37 2.05
C LYS A 102 -12.11 29.44 3.04
N GLU A 103 -12.10 29.11 4.33
CA GLU A 103 -11.74 30.04 5.42
C GLU A 103 -10.23 30.26 5.51
N ASN A 104 -9.41 29.36 4.95
CA ASN A 104 -7.96 29.50 4.91
C ASN A 104 -7.43 29.63 3.47
N PRO A 105 -7.45 30.84 2.90
CA PRO A 105 -7.00 31.10 1.54
C PRO A 105 -5.49 30.83 1.34
N GLU A 106 -4.67 30.97 2.38
CA GLU A 106 -3.23 30.66 2.32
C GLU A 106 -2.99 29.15 2.16
N MET A 107 -3.76 28.31 2.87
CA MET A 107 -3.72 26.87 2.70
C MET A 107 -4.16 26.45 1.29
N MET A 108 -5.26 27.03 0.79
CA MET A 108 -5.74 26.76 -0.58
C MET A 108 -4.70 27.18 -1.63
N LYS A 109 -4.07 28.34 -1.45
CA LYS A 109 -3.01 28.85 -2.33
C LYS A 109 -1.77 27.97 -2.30
N GLY A 110 -1.34 27.51 -1.12
CA GLY A 110 -0.23 26.58 -0.97
C GLY A 110 -0.47 25.26 -1.70
N MET A 111 -1.65 24.65 -1.48
CA MET A 111 -2.04 23.40 -2.13
C MET A 111 -2.14 23.56 -3.66
N MET A 112 -2.75 24.63 -4.15
CA MET A 112 -2.85 24.89 -5.60
C MET A 112 -1.47 25.14 -6.22
N SER A 113 -0.57 25.81 -5.49
CA SER A 113 0.80 26.07 -5.93
C SER A 113 1.62 24.78 -6.04
N GLU A 114 1.54 23.90 -5.03
CA GLU A 114 2.21 22.59 -5.06
C GLU A 114 1.67 21.70 -6.17
N MET A 115 0.34 21.70 -6.38
CA MET A 115 -0.29 20.99 -7.48
C MET A 115 0.20 21.50 -8.84
N MET A 116 0.23 22.82 -9.05
CA MET A 116 0.78 23.40 -10.29
C MET A 116 2.25 23.07 -10.48
N LYS A 117 3.04 23.07 -9.40
CA LYS A 117 4.45 22.69 -9.45
C LYS A 117 4.60 21.21 -9.85
N GLY A 118 3.85 20.31 -9.23
CA GLY A 118 3.82 18.89 -9.57
C GLY A 118 3.42 18.64 -11.03
N MET A 119 2.47 19.40 -11.57
CA MET A 119 2.08 19.32 -12.98
C MET A 119 3.15 19.84 -13.94
N LYS A 120 3.87 20.91 -13.56
CA LYS A 120 4.99 21.44 -14.35
C LYS A 120 6.18 20.49 -14.37
N ASP A 121 6.49 19.91 -13.21
CA ASP A 121 7.62 19.01 -13.04
C ASP A 121 7.34 17.62 -13.63
N ASN A 122 6.07 17.23 -13.76
CA ASN A 122 5.65 15.95 -14.33
C ASN A 122 4.67 16.13 -15.50
N PRO A 123 5.17 16.28 -16.75
CA PRO A 123 4.33 16.43 -17.93
C PRO A 123 3.49 15.19 -18.24
N GLU A 124 3.91 13.98 -17.83
CA GLU A 124 3.12 12.75 -17.99
C GLU A 124 1.89 12.75 -17.08
N MET A 125 2.02 13.28 -15.85
CA MET A 125 0.88 13.51 -14.97
C MET A 125 -0.14 14.46 -15.62
N MET A 126 0.32 15.59 -16.16
CA MET A 126 -0.53 16.56 -16.86
C MET A 126 -1.25 15.92 -18.06
N LYS A 127 -0.52 15.17 -18.90
CA LYS A 127 -1.10 14.43 -20.04
C LYS A 127 -2.15 13.43 -19.59
N SER A 128 -1.87 12.63 -18.56
CA SER A 128 -2.81 11.61 -18.07
C SER A 128 -4.10 12.23 -17.51
N MET A 129 -3.98 13.38 -16.85
CA MET A 129 -5.12 14.11 -16.30
C MET A 129 -5.96 14.74 -17.41
N MET A 130 -5.31 15.36 -18.39
CA MET A 130 -5.97 15.94 -19.57
C MET A 130 -6.67 14.85 -20.40
N ALA A 131 -6.02 13.69 -20.60
CA ALA A 131 -6.60 12.56 -21.31
C ALA A 131 -7.85 12.03 -20.61
N LYS A 132 -7.80 11.80 -19.29
CA LYS A 132 -8.97 11.37 -18.50
C LYS A 132 -10.09 12.40 -18.51
N MET A 133 -9.76 13.68 -18.39
CA MET A 133 -10.74 14.76 -18.48
C MET A 133 -11.43 14.75 -19.84
N MET A 134 -10.65 14.67 -20.92
CA MET A 134 -11.19 14.57 -22.28
C MET A 134 -12.06 13.33 -22.47
N GLU A 135 -11.64 12.18 -21.93
CA GLU A 135 -12.42 10.94 -21.94
C GLU A 135 -13.76 11.06 -21.21
N SER A 136 -13.77 11.66 -20.02
CA SER A 136 -15.01 11.88 -19.26
C SER A 136 -15.96 12.86 -19.93
N SER A 137 -15.42 13.81 -20.72
CA SER A 137 -16.19 14.81 -21.45
C SER A 137 -16.60 14.37 -22.86
N LYS A 138 -16.20 13.17 -23.33
CA LYS A 138 -16.50 12.67 -24.69
C LYS A 138 -18.00 12.65 -25.05
N GLY A 139 -18.89 12.58 -24.04
CA GLY A 139 -20.34 12.59 -24.23
C GLY A 139 -21.03 13.88 -23.80
N ASP A 140 -20.27 14.88 -23.34
CA ASP A 140 -20.80 16.17 -22.91
C ASP A 140 -20.49 17.23 -23.97
N ASP A 141 -21.38 17.32 -24.96
CA ASP A 141 -21.26 18.25 -26.11
C ASP A 141 -21.19 19.71 -25.67
N ALA A 142 -21.87 20.09 -24.57
CA ALA A 142 -21.82 21.44 -24.04
C ALA A 142 -20.42 21.76 -23.49
N MET A 143 -19.84 20.83 -22.74
CA MET A 143 -18.48 20.97 -22.22
C MET A 143 -17.43 20.96 -23.33
N MET A 144 -17.54 20.05 -24.31
CA MET A 144 -16.62 19.96 -25.44
C MET A 144 -16.71 21.19 -26.35
N SER A 145 -17.92 21.69 -26.63
CA SER A 145 -18.11 22.90 -27.43
C SER A 145 -17.60 24.15 -26.71
N GLY A 146 -17.80 24.26 -25.39
CA GLY A 146 -17.22 25.32 -24.57
C GLY A 146 -15.69 25.30 -24.61
N MET A 147 -15.08 24.14 -24.40
CA MET A 147 -13.63 23.97 -24.44
C MET A 147 -13.05 24.29 -25.83
N CYS A 148 -13.67 23.81 -26.91
CA CYS A 148 -13.27 24.14 -28.28
C CYS A 148 -13.39 25.64 -28.58
N LYS A 149 -14.45 26.29 -28.09
CA LYS A 149 -14.66 27.73 -28.27
C LYS A 149 -13.57 28.54 -27.56
N GLU A 150 -13.31 28.24 -26.29
CA GLU A 150 -12.30 28.95 -25.48
C GLU A 150 -10.88 28.73 -26.02
N MET A 151 -10.63 27.52 -26.54
CA MET A 151 -9.40 27.17 -27.25
C MET A 151 -9.23 28.00 -28.55
N MET A 152 -10.31 28.18 -29.33
CA MET A 152 -10.30 28.99 -30.54
C MET A 152 -10.21 30.49 -30.26
N ASP A 153 -10.81 30.97 -29.16
CA ASP A 153 -10.81 32.38 -28.77
C ASP A 153 -9.45 32.82 -28.18
N SER A 154 -8.56 31.88 -27.84
CA SER A 154 -7.23 32.17 -27.32
C SER A 154 -6.29 32.78 -28.38
N PRO A 155 -5.86 34.05 -28.24
CA PRO A 155 -4.99 34.72 -29.21
C PRO A 155 -3.61 34.07 -29.36
N GLU A 156 -3.09 33.45 -28.29
CA GLU A 156 -1.82 32.74 -28.32
C GLU A 156 -1.92 31.48 -29.17
N MET A 157 -3.04 30.75 -29.05
CA MET A 157 -3.26 29.56 -29.85
C MET A 157 -3.53 29.88 -31.31
N MET A 158 -4.30 30.93 -31.60
CA MET A 158 -4.46 31.43 -32.98
C MET A 158 -3.10 31.78 -33.59
N LYS A 159 -2.24 32.52 -32.88
CA LYS A 159 -0.87 32.85 -33.35
C LYS A 159 -0.02 31.61 -33.60
N MET A 160 -0.13 30.58 -32.75
CA MET A 160 0.59 29.32 -32.94
C MET A 160 0.07 28.54 -34.15
N MET A 161 -1.25 28.50 -34.36
CA MET A 161 -1.87 27.89 -35.54
C MET A 161 -1.49 28.63 -36.82
N GLU A 162 -1.43 29.96 -36.81
CA GLU A 162 -0.96 30.77 -37.94
C GLU A 162 0.51 30.47 -38.27
N LYS A 163 1.38 30.39 -37.26
CA LYS A 163 2.78 29.99 -37.44
C LYS A 163 2.90 28.58 -38.03
N MET A 164 2.14 27.62 -37.53
CA MET A 164 2.13 26.26 -38.08
C MET A 164 1.56 26.20 -39.50
N LYS A 165 0.55 27.02 -39.84
CA LYS A 165 0.04 27.13 -41.21
C LYS A 165 1.09 27.72 -42.15
N GLY A 166 1.88 28.68 -41.68
CA GLY A 166 3.02 29.22 -42.41
C GLY A 166 4.14 28.20 -42.64
N GLU A 167 4.45 27.36 -41.65
CA GLU A 167 5.50 26.34 -41.73
C GLU A 167 5.09 25.06 -42.47
N LYS A 168 3.79 24.68 -42.48
CA LYS A 168 3.29 23.44 -43.12
C LYS A 168 2.82 23.58 -44.58
N MET A 169 2.87 24.76 -45.19
CA MET A 169 2.54 24.92 -46.62
C MET A 169 3.70 24.64 -47.59
N ASP A 170 4.78 23.99 -47.13
CA ASP A 170 5.77 23.38 -48.02
C ASP A 170 5.26 22.01 -48.54
N MET A 171 4.15 22.05 -49.26
CA MET A 171 3.44 20.88 -49.86
C MET A 171 4.31 20.07 -50.85
N LYS A 172 5.53 20.50 -51.18
CA LYS A 172 6.45 19.79 -52.08
C LYS A 172 7.15 18.58 -51.43
N LYS A 173 7.27 18.50 -50.10
CA LYS A 173 7.95 17.37 -49.44
C LYS A 173 7.05 16.17 -49.13
N MET A 174 5.72 16.35 -49.12
CA MET A 174 4.78 15.31 -48.67
C MET A 174 4.45 14.24 -49.72
N LYS A 175 4.74 14.47 -51.01
CA LYS A 175 4.51 13.49 -52.10
C LYS A 175 5.48 12.29 -52.13
N THR A 176 6.43 12.23 -51.20
CA THR A 176 7.50 11.20 -51.21
C THR A 176 7.24 10.01 -50.28
N MET A 177 6.11 9.97 -49.57
CA MET A 177 5.83 8.94 -48.56
C MET A 177 4.84 7.85 -49.01
N ASP A 178 4.14 8.02 -50.14
CA ASP A 178 3.18 7.03 -50.66
C ASP A 178 3.82 5.80 -51.38
N LYS A 179 5.15 5.65 -51.35
CA LYS A 179 5.84 4.65 -52.20
C LYS A 179 6.76 3.67 -51.47
N LYS A 180 6.58 3.41 -50.17
CA LYS A 180 7.42 2.41 -49.48
C LYS A 180 6.71 1.58 -48.40
N VAL A 181 5.65 0.90 -48.80
CA VAL A 181 5.11 -0.33 -48.20
C VAL A 181 4.65 -1.13 -49.43
N GLU A 182 5.22 -2.24 -49.88
CA GLU A 182 5.53 -3.48 -49.19
C GLU A 182 6.32 -4.34 -50.19
N LYS A 183 7.47 -4.89 -49.81
CA LYS A 183 7.94 -6.17 -50.37
C LYS A 183 8.67 -6.93 -49.28
N LYS A 184 7.97 -7.98 -48.82
CA LYS A 184 8.40 -9.26 -48.25
C LYS A 184 9.86 -9.37 -47.82
N GLU A 185 10.08 -9.86 -46.61
CA GLU A 185 10.85 -11.10 -46.45
C GLU A 185 10.58 -11.77 -45.08
N ASP A 186 10.42 -13.09 -45.19
CA ASP A 186 10.04 -14.05 -44.17
C ASP A 186 11.08 -14.21 -43.06
N HIS A 187 10.66 -14.32 -41.79
CA HIS A 187 11.46 -15.04 -40.78
C HIS A 187 10.58 -15.83 -39.80
N LYS A 188 10.30 -17.07 -40.22
CA LYS A 188 10.55 -18.33 -39.51
C LYS A 188 10.47 -18.32 -37.97
N ALA A 189 9.46 -19.01 -37.46
CA ALA A 189 9.34 -19.45 -36.08
C ALA A 189 10.46 -20.43 -35.69
N HIS A 190 11.04 -20.23 -34.50
CA HIS A 190 11.77 -21.25 -33.74
C HIS A 190 11.81 -20.85 -32.26
N HIS A 191 10.84 -21.34 -31.49
CA HIS A 191 10.98 -22.20 -30.30
C HIS A 191 9.74 -22.14 -29.41
#